data_AF-A0A0K8S3M0-F1
#
_entry.id   AF-A0A0K8S3M0-F1
#
_cell.length_a   1.000
_cell.length_b   1.000
_cell.length_c   1.000
_cell.angle_alpha   90.00
_cell.angle_beta   90.00
_cell.angle_gamma   90.00
#
_symmetry.space_group_name_H-M   'P 1'
#
loop_
_entity.id
_entity.type
_entity.pdbx_description
1 polymer ?
#
loop_
_entity_poly.entity_id
_entity_poly.type
_entity_poly.pdbx_seq_one_letter_code
_entity_poly.pdbx_strand_id
1 'polypeptide(L)'
;FVANKWLEIQTIRKTSILLQLCLVIFFLKVCGLEHWALKEPGTNLTSPAVSEDKVFRFAVSFIVYIVIYIGQVLIMGGLYERYIKNFIQEFVDICSLANISVFVLALDNYGFYIHGRSAHGFSDTDMATLRRHLRREEEDMVGHRGLVPASDHQTFQIHIPHKLKTIYKSFFNKISGHRGVSRVLLKKQLKGGSSSGAGDSIMVTYVTINRFLAAFIEHALKDLDYEVKDKLFIEALLDIELGNTEEKGIFFNDNGHSF
;
A
#
# COMPACT_ATOMS: atom_id res chain seq x y z
N PHE A 1 9.57 -8.64 -11.97
CA PHE A 1 9.90 -7.20 -11.81
C PHE A 1 8.93 -6.50 -10.84
N VAL A 2 7.62 -6.43 -11.16
CA VAL A 2 6.60 -5.78 -10.31
C VAL A 2 6.66 -6.20 -8.84
N ALA A 3 6.77 -7.51 -8.56
CA ALA A 3 6.88 -8.02 -7.19
C ALA A 3 8.12 -7.50 -6.42
N ASN A 4 9.25 -7.30 -7.11
CA ASN A 4 10.44 -6.74 -6.47
C ASN A 4 10.26 -5.26 -6.15
N LYS A 5 9.61 -4.51 -7.05
CA LYS A 5 9.27 -3.11 -6.82
C LYS A 5 8.29 -2.95 -5.66
N TRP A 6 7.33 -3.85 -5.56
CA TRP A 6 6.44 -3.94 -4.39
C TRP A 6 7.22 -4.14 -3.09
N LEU A 7 8.18 -5.07 -3.06
CA LEU A 7 9.04 -5.28 -1.88
C LEU A 7 9.91 -4.06 -1.55
N GLU A 8 10.42 -3.36 -2.56
CA GLU A 8 11.20 -2.13 -2.37
C GLU A 8 10.37 -1.07 -1.63
N ILE A 9 9.12 -0.85 -2.06
CA ILE A 9 8.20 0.12 -1.45
C ILE A 9 7.94 -0.20 0.02
N GLN A 10 7.78 -1.49 0.37
CA GLN A 10 7.56 -1.92 1.77
C GLN A 10 8.72 -1.56 2.71
N THR A 11 9.93 -1.35 2.18
CA THR A 11 11.10 -1.00 3.00
C THR A 11 11.28 0.51 3.20
N ILE A 12 10.50 1.32 2.48
CA ILE A 12 10.56 2.77 2.56
C ILE A 12 9.97 3.21 3.91
N ARG A 13 10.74 4.01 4.64
CA ARG A 13 10.30 4.61 5.91
C ARG A 13 10.19 6.11 5.73
N LYS A 14 9.05 6.67 6.16
CA LYS A 14 8.84 8.12 6.14
C LYS A 14 9.76 8.86 7.10
N THR A 15 10.17 8.22 8.20
CA THR A 15 11.00 8.85 9.24
C THR A 15 12.38 8.21 9.34
N SER A 16 13.41 9.02 9.61
CA SER A 16 14.77 8.53 9.86
C SER A 16 15.12 8.66 11.34
N ILE A 17 15.52 7.53 11.95
CA ILE A 17 15.84 7.47 13.39
C ILE A 17 17.04 8.35 13.75
N LEU A 18 18.03 8.43 12.86
CA LEU A 18 19.22 9.25 13.05
C LEU A 18 18.85 10.74 13.17
N LEU A 19 18.10 11.25 12.19
CA LEU A 19 17.67 12.66 12.17
C LEU A 19 16.76 12.98 13.36
N GLN A 20 15.88 12.05 13.73
CA GLN A 20 15.04 12.16 14.93
C GLN A 20 15.88 12.35 16.19
N LEU A 21 16.86 11.49 16.43
CA LEU A 21 17.72 11.57 17.63
C LEU A 21 18.59 12.82 17.62
N CYS A 22 19.19 13.19 16.48
CA CYS A 22 19.99 14.40 16.35
C CYS A 22 19.17 15.67 16.68
N LEU A 23 17.95 15.78 16.15
CA LEU A 23 17.08 16.92 16.43
C LEU A 23 16.63 16.94 17.90
N VAL A 24 16.27 15.80 18.48
CA VAL A 24 15.86 15.73 19.90
C VAL A 24 16.99 16.20 20.81
N ILE A 25 18.22 15.73 20.57
CA ILE A 25 19.39 16.16 21.34
C ILE A 25 19.65 17.66 21.14
N PHE A 26 19.55 18.16 19.90
CA PHE A 26 19.72 19.58 19.59
C PHE A 26 18.73 20.45 20.38
N PHE A 27 17.44 20.13 20.33
CA PHE A 27 16.42 20.91 21.03
C PHE A 27 16.56 20.81 22.56
N LEU A 28 16.83 19.63 23.11
CA LEU A 28 16.99 19.47 24.56
C LEU A 28 18.25 20.18 25.09
N LYS A 29 19.40 19.97 24.45
CA LYS A 29 20.71 20.42 24.96
C LYS A 29 21.16 21.78 24.43
N VAL A 30 20.97 22.05 23.15
CA VAL A 30 21.45 23.30 22.52
C VAL A 30 20.45 24.42 22.72
N CYS A 31 19.16 24.17 22.52
CA CYS A 31 18.12 25.17 22.81
C CYS A 31 17.79 25.28 24.30
N GLY A 32 18.28 24.34 25.14
CA GLY A 32 18.08 24.37 26.58
C GLY A 32 16.65 24.06 27.03
N LEU A 33 15.86 23.34 26.21
CA LEU A 33 14.52 22.88 26.59
C LEU A 33 14.53 21.96 27.81
N GLU A 34 15.68 21.37 28.16
CA GLU A 34 15.82 20.60 29.39
C GLU A 34 15.54 21.39 30.66
N HIS A 35 15.76 22.71 30.65
CA HIS A 35 15.47 23.57 31.80
C HIS A 35 13.97 23.68 32.11
N TRP A 36 13.09 23.28 31.18
CA TRP A 36 11.64 23.23 31.42
C TRP A 36 11.24 22.08 32.35
N ALA A 37 12.16 21.16 32.63
CA ALA A 37 11.94 20.07 33.57
C ALA A 37 12.29 20.42 35.03
N LEU A 38 12.71 21.65 35.30
CA LEU A 38 13.05 22.12 36.65
C LEU A 38 11.78 22.32 37.50
N LYS A 39 11.88 22.02 38.80
CA LYS A 39 10.77 22.16 39.77
C LYS A 39 10.32 23.60 40.00
N GLU A 40 11.24 24.56 39.86
CA GLU A 40 10.97 25.96 40.15
C GLU A 40 10.62 26.71 38.87
N PRO A 41 9.44 27.34 38.78
CA PRO A 41 9.07 28.20 37.66
C PRO A 41 9.75 29.57 37.83
N GLY A 42 11.00 29.71 37.38
CA GLY A 42 11.72 30.98 37.44
C GLY A 42 12.89 31.06 36.48
N THR A 43 13.10 32.24 35.87
CA THR A 43 14.22 32.54 34.96
C THR A 43 15.55 32.82 35.66
N ASN A 44 15.56 32.85 37.00
CA ASN A 44 16.76 33.16 37.79
C ASN A 44 17.57 31.90 38.08
N LEU A 45 18.39 31.47 37.09
CA LEU A 45 19.39 30.40 37.23
C LEU A 45 20.59 30.85 38.08
N THR A 46 20.38 31.21 39.35
CA THR A 46 21.47 31.64 40.25
C THR A 46 21.76 30.66 41.39
N SER A 47 21.05 29.53 41.46
CA SER A 47 21.21 28.52 42.52
C SER A 47 21.70 27.19 41.94
N PRO A 48 22.88 26.66 42.33
CA PRO A 48 23.49 25.46 41.75
C PRO A 48 22.85 24.13 42.20
N ALA A 49 21.69 24.14 42.84
CA ALA A 49 21.11 22.97 43.51
C ALA A 49 19.60 22.80 43.29
N VAL A 50 19.09 23.14 42.11
CA VAL A 50 17.68 22.85 41.77
C VAL A 50 17.56 21.36 41.45
N SER A 51 16.82 20.63 42.28
CA SER A 51 16.58 19.20 42.11
C SER A 51 15.73 18.95 40.87
N GLU A 52 16.33 18.38 39.83
CA GLU A 52 15.60 17.87 38.67
C GLU A 52 14.60 16.79 39.13
N ASP A 53 13.33 16.92 38.72
CA ASP A 53 12.38 15.83 38.85
C ASP A 53 12.49 14.88 37.66
N LYS A 54 12.71 13.60 37.98
CA LYS A 54 12.81 12.54 36.96
C LYS A 54 11.55 12.45 36.09
N VAL A 55 10.38 12.72 36.67
CA VAL A 55 9.08 12.68 35.98
C VAL A 55 8.98 13.82 34.95
N PHE A 56 9.30 15.05 35.35
CA PHE A 56 9.26 16.20 34.44
C PHE A 56 10.30 16.09 33.33
N ARG A 57 11.49 15.59 33.62
CA ARG A 57 12.52 15.36 32.61
C ARG A 57 12.09 14.34 31.56
N PHE A 58 11.45 13.25 31.99
CA PHE A 58 10.89 12.28 31.06
C PHE A 58 9.75 12.89 30.23
N ALA A 59 8.84 13.62 30.85
CA ALA A 59 7.71 14.27 30.17
C ALA A 59 8.17 15.27 29.10
N VAL A 60 9.11 16.15 29.41
CA VAL A 60 9.68 17.12 28.45
C VAL A 60 10.39 16.40 27.30
N SER A 61 11.19 15.38 27.60
CA SER A 61 11.88 14.59 26.57
C SER A 61 10.90 13.88 25.63
N PHE A 62 9.82 13.33 26.18
CA PHE A 62 8.77 12.65 25.42
C PHE A 62 7.99 13.63 24.52
N ILE A 63 7.61 14.80 25.04
CA ILE A 63 6.91 15.84 24.27
C ILE A 63 7.78 16.33 23.13
N VAL A 64 9.06 16.65 23.39
CA VAL A 64 10.00 17.10 22.33
C VAL A 64 10.16 16.02 21.27
N TYR A 65 10.27 14.74 21.67
CA TYR A 65 10.34 13.63 20.73
C TYR A 65 9.08 13.54 19.84
N ILE A 66 7.89 13.62 20.42
CA ILE A 66 6.62 13.59 19.67
C ILE A 66 6.51 14.78 18.70
N VAL A 67 6.83 16.00 19.16
CA VAL A 67 6.71 17.20 18.32
C VAL A 67 7.64 17.09 17.10
N ILE A 68 8.88 16.65 17.29
CA ILE A 68 9.82 16.46 16.18
C ILE A 68 9.34 15.34 15.26
N TYR A 69 8.81 14.24 15.81
CA TYR A 69 8.26 13.15 15.01
C TYR A 69 7.09 13.60 14.14
N ILE A 70 6.13 14.33 14.71
CA ILE A 70 5.00 14.92 13.97
C ILE A 70 5.52 15.86 12.88
N GLY A 71 6.50 16.72 13.21
CA GLY A 71 7.14 17.60 12.23
C GLY A 71 7.77 16.84 11.06
N GLN A 72 8.50 15.75 11.33
CA GLN A 72 9.08 14.90 10.29
C GLN A 72 7.99 14.27 9.40
N VAL A 73 6.92 13.75 10.00
CA VAL A 73 5.81 13.14 9.26
C VAL A 73 5.12 14.19 8.37
N LEU A 74 4.88 15.40 8.89
CA LEU A 74 4.26 16.48 8.12
C LEU A 74 5.14 16.97 6.97
N ILE A 75 6.45 17.10 7.18
CA ILE A 75 7.38 17.49 6.10
C ILE A 75 7.44 16.39 5.04
N MET A 76 7.55 15.13 5.45
CA MET A 76 7.68 14.02 4.50
C MET A 76 6.38 13.77 3.75
N GLY A 77 5.24 13.70 4.42
CA GLY A 77 3.95 13.53 3.76
C GLY A 77 3.49 14.77 2.99
N GLY A 78 3.63 15.95 3.59
CA GLY A 78 3.11 17.19 3.02
C GLY A 78 3.97 17.80 1.92
N LEU A 79 5.31 17.73 2.06
CA LEU A 79 6.23 18.33 1.09
C LEU A 79 6.89 17.30 0.19
N TYR A 80 7.52 16.28 0.77
CA TYR A 80 8.33 15.35 -0.02
C TYR A 80 7.47 14.46 -0.93
N GLU A 81 6.47 13.79 -0.37
CA GLU A 81 5.59 12.88 -1.13
C GLU A 81 4.74 13.64 -2.16
N ARG A 82 4.30 14.87 -1.82
CA ARG A 82 3.42 15.66 -2.68
C ARG A 82 4.13 16.36 -3.84
N TYR A 83 5.34 16.87 -3.62
CA TYR A 83 6.01 17.72 -4.63
C TYR A 83 7.23 17.07 -5.28
N ILE A 84 7.88 16.11 -4.63
CA ILE A 84 9.13 15.54 -5.12
C ILE A 84 8.91 14.14 -5.68
N LYS A 85 8.36 13.23 -4.89
CA LYS A 85 8.27 11.82 -5.30
C LYS A 85 7.07 11.10 -4.69
N ASN A 86 6.17 10.63 -5.55
CA ASN A 86 5.10 9.70 -5.19
C ASN A 86 5.47 8.27 -5.63
N PHE A 87 5.90 7.45 -4.67
CA PHE A 87 6.28 6.05 -4.91
C PHE A 87 5.09 5.16 -5.33
N ILE A 88 3.88 5.48 -4.87
CA ILE A 88 2.68 4.71 -5.22
C ILE A 88 2.31 4.97 -6.67
N GLN A 89 2.34 6.22 -7.13
CA GLN A 89 2.11 6.54 -8.54
C GLN A 89 3.14 5.87 -9.44
N GLU A 90 4.43 5.92 -9.09
CA GLU A 90 5.49 5.23 -9.84
C GLU A 90 5.22 3.71 -9.95
N PHE A 91 4.68 3.10 -8.89
CA PHE A 91 4.31 1.69 -8.89
C PHE A 91 3.12 1.40 -9.80
N VAL A 92 2.09 2.25 -9.79
CA VAL A 92 0.91 2.14 -10.66
C VAL A 92 1.33 2.25 -12.13
N ASP A 93 2.22 3.20 -12.45
CA ASP A 93 2.76 3.38 -13.79
C ASP A 93 3.51 2.11 -14.25
N ILE A 94 4.35 1.54 -13.38
CA ILE A 94 5.04 0.27 -13.65
C ILE A 94 4.05 -0.89 -13.88
N CYS A 95 2.97 -0.95 -13.10
CA CYS A 95 1.93 -1.97 -13.27
C CYS A 95 1.24 -1.85 -14.63
N SER A 96 0.90 -0.62 -15.04
CA SER A 96 0.29 -0.34 -16.34
C SER A 96 1.22 -0.66 -17.51
N LEU A 97 2.51 -0.30 -17.40
CA LEU A 97 3.52 -0.59 -18.41
C LEU A 97 3.78 -2.09 -18.53
N ALA A 98 3.72 -2.83 -17.43
CA ALA A 98 3.87 -4.29 -17.41
C ALA A 98 2.56 -5.05 -17.74
N ASN A 99 1.44 -4.35 -17.95
CA ASN A 99 0.12 -4.92 -18.18
C ASN A 99 -0.35 -5.89 -17.07
N ILE A 100 -0.06 -5.57 -15.81
CA ILE A 100 -0.39 -6.40 -14.63
C ILE A 100 -1.30 -5.60 -13.69
N SER A 101 -2.52 -6.10 -13.48
CA SER A 101 -3.40 -5.59 -12.43
C SER A 101 -3.07 -6.26 -11.09
N VAL A 102 -3.14 -5.48 -10.01
CA VAL A 102 -2.82 -5.94 -8.65
C VAL A 102 -4.08 -5.86 -7.80
N PHE A 103 -4.44 -6.97 -7.18
CA PHE A 103 -5.58 -7.08 -6.29
C PHE A 103 -5.09 -7.50 -4.90
N VAL A 104 -5.28 -6.65 -3.90
CA VAL A 104 -4.78 -6.84 -2.53
C VAL A 104 -5.94 -6.77 -1.56
N LEU A 105 -6.06 -7.77 -0.68
CA LEU A 105 -6.98 -7.72 0.45
C LEU A 105 -6.17 -7.44 1.71
N ALA A 106 -6.38 -6.27 2.31
CA ALA A 106 -5.74 -5.89 3.57
C ALA A 106 -6.51 -6.43 4.78
N LEU A 107 -7.84 -6.42 4.66
CA LEU A 107 -8.79 -6.96 5.62
C LEU A 107 -9.67 -8.01 4.93
N ASP A 108 -10.65 -8.49 5.68
CA ASP A 108 -11.47 -9.61 5.28
C ASP A 108 -12.38 -9.32 4.08
N ASN A 109 -12.93 -8.11 3.99
CA ASN A 109 -13.78 -7.62 2.90
C ASN A 109 -13.26 -6.31 2.28
N TYR A 110 -12.23 -5.72 2.88
CA TYR A 110 -11.65 -4.46 2.44
C TYR A 110 -10.24 -4.68 1.91
N GLY A 111 -9.90 -3.94 0.88
CA GLY A 111 -8.56 -3.95 0.32
C GLY A 111 -8.42 -2.89 -0.74
N PHE A 112 -7.53 -3.16 -1.69
CA PHE A 112 -7.20 -2.22 -2.72
C PHE A 112 -6.99 -2.94 -4.06
N TYR A 113 -7.28 -2.20 -5.13
CA TYR A 113 -7.12 -2.67 -6.50
C TYR A 113 -6.38 -1.63 -7.33
N ILE A 114 -5.38 -2.10 -8.07
CA ILE A 114 -4.63 -1.31 -9.05
C ILE A 114 -4.93 -1.90 -10.42
N HIS A 115 -5.56 -1.08 -11.25
CA HIS A 115 -5.85 -1.39 -12.63
C HIS A 115 -4.62 -1.11 -13.51
N GLY A 116 -3.79 -2.12 -13.70
CA GLY A 116 -2.56 -2.03 -14.49
C GLY A 116 -2.73 -2.50 -15.93
N ARG A 117 -3.83 -2.17 -16.60
CA ARG A 117 -3.99 -2.49 -18.04
C ARG A 117 -3.20 -1.50 -18.87
N SER A 118 -2.36 -2.02 -19.77
CA SER A 118 -1.63 -1.17 -20.75
C SER A 118 -2.61 -0.59 -21.77
N ALA A 119 -2.47 0.70 -22.10
CA ALA A 119 -3.25 1.36 -23.15
C ALA A 119 -3.09 0.67 -24.53
N HIS A 120 -1.94 0.04 -24.77
CA HIS A 120 -1.61 -0.63 -26.04
C HIS A 120 -1.91 -2.13 -26.01
N GLY A 121 -2.38 -2.68 -24.88
CA GLY A 121 -2.80 -4.08 -24.72
C GLY A 121 -1.66 -5.10 -24.60
N PHE A 122 -0.43 -4.71 -24.91
CA PHE A 122 0.79 -5.51 -24.73
C PHE A 122 1.92 -4.65 -24.14
N SER A 123 2.85 -5.28 -23.42
CA SER A 123 3.91 -4.61 -22.66
C SER A 123 5.33 -4.99 -23.12
N ASP A 124 5.53 -6.25 -23.51
CA ASP A 124 6.84 -6.79 -23.84
C ASP A 124 7.21 -6.48 -25.30
N THR A 125 7.85 -5.33 -25.53
CA THR A 125 8.30 -4.91 -26.87
C THR A 125 9.70 -4.36 -26.90
N ASP A 126 10.26 -4.29 -28.11
CA ASP A 126 11.53 -3.63 -28.37
C ASP A 126 11.46 -2.12 -28.05
N MET A 127 12.61 -1.53 -27.72
CA MET A 127 12.75 -0.13 -27.32
C MET A 127 12.25 0.85 -28.39
N ALA A 128 12.39 0.51 -29.68
CA ALA A 128 11.85 1.31 -30.77
C ALA A 128 10.32 1.37 -30.72
N THR A 129 9.67 0.23 -30.46
CA THR A 129 8.22 0.12 -30.33
C THR A 129 7.73 0.82 -29.06
N LEU A 130 8.42 0.65 -27.92
CA LEU A 130 8.13 1.36 -26.67
C LEU A 130 8.17 2.88 -26.86
N ARG A 131 9.20 3.42 -27.52
CA ARG A 131 9.29 4.86 -27.82
C ARG A 131 8.11 5.32 -28.67
N ARG A 132 7.67 4.52 -29.65
CA ARG A 132 6.51 4.85 -30.48
C ARG A 132 5.21 4.86 -29.67
N HIS A 133 5.06 3.93 -28.72
CA HIS A 133 3.91 3.89 -27.81
C HIS A 133 3.86 5.12 -26.91
N LEU A 134 5.00 5.50 -26.29
CA LEU A 134 5.08 6.71 -25.47
C LEU A 134 4.74 7.98 -26.26
N ARG A 135 5.22 8.09 -27.50
CA ARG A 135 4.88 9.24 -28.36
C ARG A 135 3.38 9.31 -28.69
N ARG A 136 2.73 8.17 -28.90
CA ARG A 136 1.27 8.13 -29.14
C ARG A 136 0.48 8.50 -27.89
N GLU A 137 1.00 8.17 -26.71
CA GLU A 137 0.40 8.60 -25.43
C GLU A 137 0.57 10.10 -25.23
N GLU A 138 1.74 10.66 -25.57
CA GLU A 138 1.98 12.12 -25.55
C GLU A 138 1.05 12.88 -26.52
N GLU A 139 0.78 12.28 -27.69
CA GLU A 139 -0.14 12.83 -28.70
C GLU A 139 -1.63 12.52 -28.39
N ASP A 140 -1.95 11.90 -27.25
CA ASP A 140 -3.31 11.48 -26.82
C ASP A 140 -4.06 10.62 -27.86
N MET A 141 -3.31 9.81 -28.61
CA MET A 141 -3.81 8.93 -29.68
C MET A 141 -4.08 7.50 -29.18
N VAL A 142 -4.46 7.35 -27.91
CA VAL A 142 -4.58 6.07 -27.21
C VAL A 142 -5.86 6.00 -26.37
N GLY A 143 -6.30 4.79 -26.03
CA GLY A 143 -7.39 4.63 -25.08
C GLY A 143 -6.96 5.03 -23.67
N HIS A 144 -7.90 5.63 -22.92
CA HIS A 144 -7.74 5.90 -21.49
C HIS A 144 -7.42 4.63 -20.70
N ARG A 145 -6.61 4.79 -19.65
CA ARG A 145 -6.07 3.65 -18.87
C ARG A 145 -6.91 3.27 -17.66
N GLY A 146 -7.99 3.98 -17.38
CA GLY A 146 -8.81 3.71 -16.20
C GLY A 146 -9.70 2.49 -16.34
N LEU A 147 -10.22 2.04 -15.20
CA LEU A 147 -11.12 0.89 -15.13
C LEU A 147 -12.48 1.19 -15.78
N VAL A 148 -12.98 2.41 -15.62
CA VAL A 148 -14.25 2.88 -16.20
C VAL A 148 -13.96 3.51 -17.56
N PRO A 149 -14.81 3.29 -18.59
CA PRO A 149 -14.64 3.93 -19.89
C PRO A 149 -14.57 5.46 -19.74
N ALA A 150 -13.64 6.08 -20.47
CA ALA A 150 -13.38 7.52 -20.44
C ALA A 150 -12.89 8.08 -19.09
N SER A 151 -12.29 7.23 -18.24
CA SER A 151 -11.60 7.65 -17.02
C SER A 151 -10.13 7.23 -17.07
N ASP A 152 -9.26 7.99 -16.39
CA ASP A 152 -7.84 7.63 -16.18
C ASP A 152 -7.56 7.13 -14.75
N HIS A 153 -8.61 6.89 -13.95
CA HIS A 153 -8.46 6.39 -12.59
C HIS A 153 -8.04 4.92 -12.59
N GLN A 154 -6.86 4.65 -12.02
CA GLN A 154 -6.27 3.31 -11.97
C GLN A 154 -6.22 2.72 -10.55
N THR A 155 -6.31 3.53 -9.52
CA THR A 155 -6.24 3.09 -8.12
C THR A 155 -7.60 3.14 -7.46
N PHE A 156 -7.95 2.06 -6.76
CA PHE A 156 -9.24 1.91 -6.10
C PHE A 156 -9.07 1.31 -4.72
N GLN A 157 -9.82 1.83 -3.75
CA GLN A 157 -10.09 1.10 -2.52
C GLN A 157 -11.32 0.23 -2.76
N ILE A 158 -11.24 -1.05 -2.42
CA ILE A 158 -12.28 -2.01 -2.76
C ILE A 158 -12.93 -2.55 -1.51
N HIS A 159 -14.25 -2.62 -1.54
CA HIS A 159 -15.04 -3.41 -0.63
C HIS A 159 -15.73 -4.52 -1.41
N ILE A 160 -15.39 -5.77 -1.09
CA ILE A 160 -15.85 -6.94 -1.85
C ILE A 160 -17.03 -7.64 -1.18
N PRO A 161 -17.95 -8.22 -1.98
CA PRO A 161 -19.07 -8.98 -1.43
C PRO A 161 -18.58 -10.25 -0.74
N HIS A 162 -19.25 -10.64 0.36
CA HIS A 162 -18.85 -11.79 1.18
C HIS A 162 -18.79 -13.12 0.39
N LYS A 163 -19.64 -13.26 -0.64
CA LYS A 163 -19.63 -14.41 -1.55
C LYS A 163 -18.29 -14.53 -2.30
N LEU A 164 -17.79 -13.42 -2.88
CA LEU A 164 -16.51 -13.39 -3.59
C LEU A 164 -15.36 -13.78 -2.67
N LYS A 165 -15.35 -13.22 -1.46
CA LYS A 165 -14.38 -13.57 -0.42
C LYS A 165 -14.38 -15.06 -0.09
N THR A 166 -15.56 -15.67 0.07
CA THR A 166 -15.65 -17.10 0.41
C THR A 166 -15.05 -17.97 -0.70
N ILE A 167 -15.35 -17.63 -1.96
CA ILE A 167 -14.78 -18.27 -3.14
C ILE A 167 -13.25 -18.09 -3.16
N TYR A 168 -12.77 -16.85 -2.98
CA TYR A 168 -11.34 -16.53 -2.95
C TYR A 168 -10.58 -17.28 -1.84
N LYS A 169 -11.12 -17.28 -0.60
CA LYS A 169 -10.56 -18.05 0.53
C LYS A 169 -10.53 -19.54 0.22
N SER A 170 -11.53 -20.08 -0.47
CA SER A 170 -11.54 -21.50 -0.88
C SER A 170 -10.36 -21.84 -1.81
N PHE A 171 -10.04 -20.97 -2.76
CA PHE A 171 -8.89 -21.15 -3.65
C PHE A 171 -7.57 -21.01 -2.88
N PHE A 172 -7.46 -20.00 -2.01
CA PHE A 172 -6.27 -19.80 -1.19
C PHE A 172 -6.00 -20.97 -0.23
N ASN A 173 -7.06 -21.53 0.36
CA ASN A 173 -6.95 -22.71 1.22
C ASN A 173 -6.48 -23.95 0.45
N LYS A 174 -6.88 -24.13 -0.82
CA LYS A 174 -6.35 -25.20 -1.69
C LYS A 174 -4.85 -25.06 -1.91
N ILE A 175 -4.36 -23.84 -2.14
CA ILE A 175 -2.92 -23.53 -2.30
C ILE A 175 -2.16 -23.76 -0.99
N SER A 176 -2.70 -23.26 0.13
CA SER A 176 -2.06 -23.35 1.45
C SER A 176 -2.05 -24.79 1.98
N GLY A 177 -3.11 -25.56 1.72
CA GLY A 177 -3.16 -27.00 1.98
C GLY A 177 -2.07 -27.76 1.22
N HIS A 178 -1.82 -27.41 -0.06
CA HIS A 178 -0.69 -27.96 -0.81
C HIS A 178 0.67 -27.54 -0.23
N ARG A 179 0.82 -26.32 0.32
CA ARG A 179 2.06 -25.88 1.00
C ARG A 179 2.32 -26.62 2.32
N GLY A 180 1.27 -26.93 3.09
CA GLY A 180 1.35 -27.74 4.30
C GLY A 180 1.76 -29.19 4.00
N VAL A 181 1.16 -29.79 2.97
CA VAL A 181 1.54 -31.12 2.47
C VAL A 181 2.95 -31.10 1.86
N SER A 182 3.36 -30.03 1.18
CA SER A 182 4.72 -29.87 0.67
C SER A 182 5.78 -29.85 1.77
N ARG A 183 5.52 -29.32 2.98
CA ARG A 183 6.51 -29.42 4.08
C ARG A 183 6.65 -30.86 4.61
N VAL A 184 5.57 -31.64 4.60
CA VAL A 184 5.59 -33.07 4.97
C VAL A 184 6.23 -33.92 3.87
N LEU A 185 5.96 -33.61 2.59
CA LEU A 185 6.54 -34.27 1.42
C LEU A 185 7.99 -33.85 1.15
N LEU A 186 8.42 -32.64 1.54
CA LEU A 186 9.82 -32.20 1.44
C LEU A 186 10.73 -33.03 2.36
N LYS A 187 10.21 -33.47 3.51
CA LYS A 187 10.86 -34.50 4.36
C LYS A 187 10.95 -35.87 3.68
N LYS A 188 10.04 -36.19 2.76
CA LYS A 188 10.02 -37.44 1.98
C LYS A 188 10.84 -37.34 0.67
N GLN A 189 11.08 -36.13 0.16
CA GLN A 189 11.86 -35.87 -1.07
C GLN A 189 13.38 -36.01 -0.92
N LEU A 190 13.91 -36.03 0.30
CA LEU A 190 15.29 -36.49 0.55
C LEU A 190 15.50 -37.97 0.15
N LYS A 191 14.43 -38.69 -0.25
CA LYS A 191 14.43 -40.07 -0.78
C LYS A 191 13.95 -40.19 -2.23
N GLY A 192 14.27 -39.23 -3.10
CA GLY A 192 14.34 -39.47 -4.56
C GLY A 192 13.02 -39.69 -5.30
N GLY A 193 11.93 -39.04 -4.90
CA GLY A 193 10.65 -39.06 -5.63
C GLY A 193 10.43 -37.79 -6.46
N SER A 194 10.21 -37.93 -7.77
CA SER A 194 9.90 -36.82 -8.68
C SER A 194 8.55 -36.18 -8.31
N SER A 195 8.56 -34.88 -8.01
CA SER A 195 7.41 -34.10 -7.49
C SER A 195 6.73 -33.24 -8.55
N SER A 196 6.68 -33.68 -9.81
CA SER A 196 6.14 -32.87 -10.92
C SER A 196 4.66 -32.54 -10.74
N GLY A 197 3.82 -33.50 -10.35
CA GLY A 197 2.35 -33.30 -10.30
C GLY A 197 1.83 -32.31 -9.24
N ALA A 198 2.60 -32.06 -8.17
CA ALA A 198 2.17 -31.11 -7.12
C ALA A 198 2.35 -29.65 -7.55
N GLY A 199 3.40 -29.35 -8.34
CA GLY A 199 3.63 -28.02 -8.91
C GLY A 199 2.58 -27.66 -9.95
N ASP A 200 2.22 -28.62 -10.80
CA ASP A 200 1.22 -28.44 -11.86
C ASP A 200 -0.18 -28.11 -11.30
N SER A 201 -0.60 -28.79 -10.23
CA SER A 201 -1.86 -28.52 -9.53
C SER A 201 -1.93 -27.09 -8.95
N ILE A 202 -0.82 -26.63 -8.38
CA ILE A 202 -0.72 -25.26 -7.84
C ILE A 202 -0.80 -24.23 -8.97
N MET A 203 -0.10 -24.46 -10.08
CA MET A 203 -0.12 -23.59 -11.26
C MET A 203 -1.54 -23.48 -11.84
N VAL A 204 -2.24 -24.61 -12.01
CA VAL A 204 -3.64 -24.65 -12.47
C VAL A 204 -4.55 -23.83 -11.54
N THR A 205 -4.31 -23.89 -10.23
CA THR A 205 -5.07 -23.09 -9.26
C THR A 205 -4.81 -21.58 -9.45
N TYR A 206 -3.57 -21.15 -9.65
CA TYR A 206 -3.27 -19.74 -9.92
C TYR A 206 -3.91 -19.23 -11.22
N VAL A 207 -3.85 -20.01 -12.30
CA VAL A 207 -4.51 -19.67 -13.57
C VAL A 207 -6.02 -19.55 -13.37
N THR A 208 -6.62 -20.45 -12.59
CA THR A 208 -8.05 -20.42 -12.27
C THR A 208 -8.43 -19.15 -11.48
N ILE A 209 -7.62 -18.77 -10.48
CA ILE A 209 -7.81 -17.53 -9.72
C ILE A 209 -7.73 -16.32 -10.63
N ASN A 210 -6.71 -16.25 -11.50
CA ASN A 210 -6.54 -15.12 -12.40
C ASN A 210 -7.73 -14.99 -13.36
N ARG A 211 -8.21 -16.10 -13.93
CA ARG A 211 -9.40 -16.11 -14.78
C ARG A 211 -10.66 -15.68 -14.03
N PHE A 212 -10.82 -16.13 -12.78
CA PHE A 212 -11.96 -15.74 -11.94
C PHE A 212 -11.94 -14.24 -11.62
N LEU A 213 -10.79 -13.69 -11.23
CA LEU A 213 -10.64 -12.26 -10.94
C LEU A 213 -10.81 -11.41 -12.20
N ALA A 214 -10.27 -11.84 -13.35
CA ALA A 214 -10.52 -11.17 -14.63
C ALA A 214 -12.01 -11.12 -14.96
N ALA A 215 -12.72 -12.26 -14.84
CA ALA A 215 -14.16 -12.32 -15.06
C ALA A 215 -14.97 -11.46 -14.08
N PHE A 216 -14.51 -11.32 -12.84
CA PHE A 216 -15.12 -10.42 -11.85
C PHE A 216 -14.94 -8.95 -12.26
N ILE A 217 -13.72 -8.54 -12.63
CA ILE A 217 -13.42 -7.16 -13.04
C ILE A 217 -14.14 -6.78 -14.34
N GLU A 218 -14.35 -7.71 -15.26
CA GLU A 218 -15.08 -7.52 -16.53
C GLU A 218 -16.60 -7.58 -16.40
N HIS A 219 -17.16 -7.57 -15.18
CA HIS A 219 -18.61 -7.67 -14.93
C HIS A 219 -19.27 -8.93 -15.54
N ALA A 220 -18.49 -9.99 -15.81
CA ALA A 220 -19.00 -11.21 -16.45
C ALA A 220 -19.82 -12.08 -15.47
N LEU A 221 -19.64 -11.88 -14.16
CA LEU A 221 -20.32 -12.61 -13.10
C LEU A 221 -21.48 -11.78 -12.53
N LYS A 222 -22.68 -11.95 -13.09
CA LYS A 222 -23.89 -11.17 -12.69
C LYS A 222 -24.23 -11.25 -11.20
N ASP A 223 -23.88 -12.35 -10.53
CA ASP A 223 -24.14 -12.56 -9.11
C ASP A 223 -23.09 -11.89 -8.19
N LEU A 224 -21.98 -11.43 -8.77
CA LEU A 224 -20.82 -10.85 -8.07
C LEU A 224 -20.44 -9.54 -8.77
N ASP A 225 -21.38 -8.61 -8.80
CA ASP A 225 -21.22 -7.32 -9.47
C ASP A 225 -20.58 -6.28 -8.53
N TYR A 226 -19.96 -5.24 -9.11
CA TYR A 226 -19.43 -4.10 -8.37
C TYR A 226 -19.72 -2.77 -9.04
N GLU A 227 -19.79 -1.72 -8.23
CA GLU A 227 -20.02 -0.34 -8.67
C GLU A 227 -18.82 0.53 -8.31
N VAL A 228 -18.44 1.43 -9.23
CA VAL A 228 -17.38 2.42 -8.99
C VAL A 228 -18.01 3.71 -8.49
N LYS A 229 -17.55 4.22 -7.34
CA LYS A 229 -18.07 5.43 -6.69
C LYS A 229 -16.93 6.29 -6.14
N ASP A 230 -17.23 7.55 -5.88
CA ASP A 230 -16.36 8.41 -5.07
C ASP A 230 -16.76 8.31 -3.60
N LYS A 231 -15.80 8.43 -2.68
CA LYS A 231 -16.09 8.57 -1.25
C LYS A 231 -16.80 9.89 -0.99
N LEU A 232 -17.82 9.89 -0.14
CA LEU A 232 -18.40 11.12 0.36
C LEU A 232 -17.38 11.88 1.22
N PHE A 233 -17.51 13.20 1.32
CA PHE A 233 -16.57 14.00 2.11
C PHE A 233 -16.42 13.51 3.56
N ILE A 234 -17.54 13.14 4.20
CA ILE A 234 -17.54 12.64 5.58
C ILE A 234 -16.85 11.27 5.66
N GLU A 235 -17.09 10.40 4.67
CA GLU A 235 -16.43 9.08 4.57
C GLU A 235 -14.92 9.23 4.36
N ALA A 236 -14.50 10.19 3.54
CA ALA A 236 -13.10 10.50 3.27
C ALA A 236 -12.41 11.15 4.49
N LEU A 237 -13.09 12.03 5.23
CA LEU A 237 -12.52 12.72 6.39
C LEU A 237 -12.35 11.78 7.60
N LEU A 238 -13.32 10.90 7.83
CA LEU A 238 -13.30 9.97 8.97
C LEU A 238 -12.63 8.63 8.63
N ASP A 239 -12.35 8.39 7.34
CA ASP A 239 -11.91 7.10 6.81
C ASP A 239 -12.86 5.95 7.21
N ILE A 240 -14.16 6.19 7.02
CA ILE A 240 -15.24 5.24 7.34
C ILE A 240 -16.05 4.98 6.07
N GLU A 241 -16.43 3.73 5.84
CA GLU A 241 -17.37 3.34 4.79
C GLU A 241 -18.79 3.21 5.37
N LEU A 242 -19.74 4.03 4.92
CA LEU A 242 -21.12 4.01 5.45
C LEU A 242 -22.07 3.14 4.61
N GLY A 243 -21.59 2.57 3.50
CA GLY A 243 -22.39 1.77 2.58
C GLY A 243 -22.54 0.30 2.99
N ASN A 244 -23.76 -0.23 2.95
CA ASN A 244 -24.00 -1.66 3.15
C ASN A 244 -23.54 -2.46 1.91
N THR A 245 -22.55 -3.35 2.08
CA THR A 245 -21.87 -4.05 0.96
C THR A 245 -22.30 -5.52 0.80
N GLU A 246 -23.50 -5.87 1.29
CA GLU A 246 -23.97 -7.25 1.30
C GLU A 246 -24.33 -7.80 -0.10
N GLU A 247 -24.82 -6.95 -1.01
CA GLU A 247 -25.29 -7.39 -2.33
C GLU A 247 -24.32 -7.10 -3.48
N LYS A 248 -23.61 -5.98 -3.45
CA LYS A 248 -22.67 -5.56 -4.51
C LYS A 248 -21.36 -5.07 -3.92
N GLY A 249 -20.26 -5.32 -4.63
CA GLY A 249 -18.96 -4.72 -4.30
C GLY A 249 -18.94 -3.23 -4.62
N ILE A 250 -18.09 -2.48 -3.94
CA ILE A 250 -17.90 -1.05 -4.17
C ILE A 250 -16.41 -0.78 -4.39
N PHE A 251 -16.11 -0.05 -5.46
CA PHE A 251 -14.77 0.40 -5.81
C PHE A 251 -14.74 1.91 -5.64
N PHE A 252 -14.06 2.38 -4.59
CA PHE A 252 -13.87 3.79 -4.35
C PHE A 252 -12.67 4.30 -5.15
N ASN A 253 -12.86 5.35 -5.95
CA ASN A 253 -11.75 6.01 -6.62
C ASN A 253 -10.74 6.52 -5.59
N ASP A 254 -9.48 6.12 -5.75
CA ASP A 254 -8.37 6.65 -4.98
C ASP A 254 -7.53 7.59 -5.87
N ASN A 255 -7.05 8.69 -5.28
CA ASN A 255 -6.21 9.67 -5.97
C ASN A 255 -4.72 9.28 -5.97
N GLY A 256 -4.40 7.98 -5.97
CA GLY A 256 -3.01 7.48 -6.00
C GLY A 256 -2.22 7.73 -4.71
N HIS A 257 -2.89 7.79 -3.56
CA HIS A 257 -2.29 8.14 -2.26
C HIS A 257 -2.66 7.22 -1.10
N SER A 258 -3.65 6.34 -1.24
CA SER A 258 -4.20 5.59 -0.10
C SER A 258 -3.50 4.25 0.18
N PHE A 259 -2.51 3.89 -0.63
CA PHE A 259 -1.78 2.61 -0.55
C PHE A 259 -0.46 2.71 0.22
#